data_AF-F6GED2-F1
#
_entry.id   AF-F6GED2-F1
#
_cell.length_a   1.000
_cell.length_b   1.000
_cell.length_c   1.000
_cell.angle_alpha   90.00
_cell.angle_beta   90.00
_cell.angle_gamma   90.00
#
_symmetry.space_group_name_H-M   'P 1'
#
loop_
_entity.id
_entity.type
_entity.pdbx_description
1 polymer ?
#
loop_
_entity_poly.entity_id
_entity_poly.type
_entity_poly.pdbx_seq_one_letter_code
_entity_poly.pdbx_strand_id
1 'polypeptide(L)'
;MRNSILIIATVVFSFLTVNATNLKSQANTVTRVNIHKDEIIEVFDWTVKTTTGEFSGTASSLFDAKRRANIVGQNAIVIEQKITNYFILKSEMQSNNNRVFFWEVNTEKGYAKGFSSNEFNAKKMMHLVAKGDITSYRIIENKKK
;
A
#
# COMPACT_ATOMS: atom_id res chain seq x y z
N MET A 1 -25.57 -47.30 63.01
CA MET A 1 -25.08 -45.92 63.26
C MET A 1 -23.85 -45.72 62.38
N ARG A 2 -23.93 -44.85 61.37
CA ARG A 2 -22.81 -44.59 60.43
C ARG A 2 -22.17 -43.26 60.82
N ASN A 3 -20.90 -43.29 61.18
CA ASN A 3 -20.12 -42.12 61.57
C ASN A 3 -19.72 -41.37 60.29
N SER A 4 -20.19 -40.13 60.12
CA SER A 4 -19.75 -39.25 59.04
C SER A 4 -18.64 -38.36 59.57
N ILE A 5 -17.45 -38.46 58.97
CA ILE A 5 -16.31 -37.58 59.26
C ILE A 5 -16.40 -36.41 58.29
N LEU A 6 -16.53 -35.19 58.82
CA LEU A 6 -16.53 -33.95 58.06
C LEU A 6 -15.07 -33.48 57.91
N ILE A 7 -14.53 -33.55 56.70
CA ILE A 7 -13.20 -33.01 56.38
C ILE A 7 -13.43 -31.64 55.74
N ILE A 8 -13.04 -30.58 56.45
CA ILE A 8 -13.04 -29.21 55.94
C ILE A 8 -11.62 -28.92 55.44
N ALA A 9 -11.41 -28.97 54.13
CA ALA A 9 -10.17 -28.51 53.51
C ALA A 9 -10.20 -26.99 53.39
N THR A 10 -9.41 -26.28 54.19
CA THR A 10 -9.22 -24.84 54.09
C THR A 10 -8.24 -24.52 52.96
N VAL A 11 -8.73 -23.96 51.86
CA VAL A 11 -7.88 -23.41 50.80
C VAL A 11 -7.43 -22.01 51.21
N VAL A 12 -6.14 -21.85 51.49
CA VAL A 12 -5.54 -20.54 51.76
C VAL A 12 -5.30 -19.85 50.42
N PHE A 13 -6.11 -18.84 50.10
CA PHE A 13 -5.83 -17.92 49.00
C PHE A 13 -4.78 -16.90 49.45
N SER A 14 -3.53 -17.08 49.03
CA SER A 14 -2.51 -16.04 49.12
C SER A 14 -2.70 -15.04 47.99
N PHE A 15 -3.03 -13.79 48.32
CA PHE A 15 -3.03 -12.69 47.36
C PHE A 15 -1.58 -12.34 47.01
N LEU A 16 -1.12 -12.75 45.83
CA LEU A 16 0.08 -12.19 45.23
C LEU A 16 -0.26 -10.81 44.66
N THR A 17 0.25 -9.75 45.28
CA THR A 17 0.21 -8.40 44.71
C THR A 17 1.22 -8.34 43.56
N VAL A 18 0.77 -8.75 42.37
CA VAL A 18 1.52 -8.49 41.13
C VAL A 18 1.45 -6.99 40.87
N ASN A 19 2.54 -6.28 41.16
CA ASN A 19 2.75 -4.94 40.61
C ASN A 19 2.95 -5.09 39.10
N ALA A 20 1.85 -5.04 38.36
CA ALA A 20 1.90 -4.91 36.90
C ALA A 20 2.53 -3.55 36.57
N THR A 21 3.81 -3.56 36.20
CA THR A 21 4.40 -2.46 35.44
C THR A 21 3.61 -2.34 34.15
N ASN A 22 2.66 -1.41 34.13
CA ASN A 22 1.99 -0.98 32.91
C ASN A 22 3.08 -0.38 32.02
N LEU A 23 3.69 -1.21 31.16
CA LEU A 23 4.26 -0.70 29.92
C LEU A 23 3.11 0.06 29.27
N LYS A 24 3.20 1.40 29.25
CA LYS A 24 2.27 2.23 28.49
C LYS A 24 2.34 1.71 27.07
N SER A 25 1.37 0.89 26.68
CA SER A 25 1.10 0.59 25.30
C SER A 25 0.84 1.95 24.68
N GLN A 26 1.84 2.46 23.96
CA GLN A 26 1.65 3.61 23.09
C GLN A 26 0.54 3.15 22.16
N ALA A 27 -0.67 3.66 22.40
CA ALA A 27 -1.78 3.42 21.52
C ALA A 27 -1.27 3.77 20.13
N ASN A 28 -1.23 2.78 19.24
CA ASN A 28 -1.01 3.02 17.84
C ASN A 28 -2.19 3.92 17.44
N THR A 29 -1.98 5.23 17.45
CA THR A 29 -2.86 6.17 16.79
C THR A 29 -2.81 5.75 15.33
N VAL A 30 -3.76 4.90 14.95
CA VAL A 30 -4.13 4.72 13.56
C VAL A 30 -4.68 6.09 13.17
N THR A 31 -3.79 6.97 12.71
CA THR A 31 -4.19 8.15 11.98
C THR A 31 -5.01 7.63 10.81
N ARG A 32 -6.33 7.66 10.96
CA ARG A 32 -7.26 7.34 9.89
C ARG A 32 -7.08 8.44 8.85
N VAL A 33 -6.14 8.25 7.93
CA VAL A 33 -5.98 9.14 6.79
C VAL A 33 -7.25 8.98 5.98
N ASN A 34 -8.07 10.03 5.98
CA ASN A 34 -9.30 10.00 5.21
C ASN A 34 -8.98 10.27 3.74
N ILE A 35 -8.52 9.24 3.02
CA ILE A 35 -8.28 9.32 1.59
C ILE A 35 -9.60 9.54 0.85
N HIS A 36 -9.68 10.62 0.09
CA HIS A 36 -10.75 10.90 -0.85
C HIS A 36 -10.33 10.55 -2.29
N LYS A 37 -11.31 10.28 -3.16
CA LYS A 37 -11.05 9.82 -4.53
C LYS A 37 -10.32 10.86 -5.38
N ASP A 38 -10.56 12.14 -5.15
CA ASP A 38 -9.90 13.27 -5.79
C ASP A 38 -8.45 13.47 -5.34
N GLU A 39 -8.03 12.83 -4.25
CA GLU A 39 -6.64 12.81 -3.78
C GLU A 39 -5.81 11.71 -4.45
N ILE A 40 -6.45 10.81 -5.21
CA ILE A 40 -5.80 9.76 -5.98
C ILE A 40 -5.53 10.27 -7.38
N ILE A 41 -4.28 10.17 -7.82
CA ILE A 41 -3.85 10.52 -9.17
C ILE A 41 -3.31 9.32 -9.90
N GLU A 42 -3.51 9.32 -11.21
CA GLU A 42 -2.86 8.39 -12.13
C GLU A 42 -1.56 9.03 -12.62
N VAL A 43 -0.46 8.28 -12.50
CA VAL A 43 0.87 8.68 -12.96
C VAL A 43 1.29 7.75 -14.08
N PHE A 44 1.87 8.32 -15.13
CA PHE A 44 2.39 7.62 -16.29
C PHE A 44 3.92 7.66 -16.26
N ASP A 45 4.54 6.55 -15.90
CA ASP A 45 5.98 6.34 -16.06
C ASP A 45 6.26 5.95 -17.50
N TRP A 46 7.25 6.60 -18.10
CA TRP A 46 7.68 6.31 -19.45
C TRP A 46 9.18 6.05 -19.48
N THR A 47 9.58 5.11 -20.33
CA THR A 47 10.98 4.79 -20.60
C THR A 47 11.19 4.67 -22.11
N VAL A 48 12.33 5.15 -22.59
CA VAL A 48 12.77 5.03 -23.98
C VAL A 48 14.22 4.57 -23.98
N LYS A 49 14.46 3.39 -24.53
CA LYS A 49 15.79 2.86 -24.80
C LYS A 49 16.13 3.12 -26.25
N THR A 50 17.27 3.74 -26.46
CA THR A 50 17.80 4.07 -27.78
C THR A 50 19.20 3.48 -27.95
N THR A 51 19.73 3.52 -29.17
CA THR A 51 21.12 3.16 -29.44
C THR A 51 22.13 4.06 -28.71
N THR A 52 21.72 5.24 -28.26
CA THR A 52 22.59 6.24 -27.60
C THR A 52 22.42 6.28 -26.09
N GLY A 53 21.44 5.58 -25.52
CA GLY A 53 21.17 5.59 -24.08
C GLY A 53 19.72 5.32 -23.70
N GLU A 54 19.45 5.38 -22.40
CA GLU A 54 18.13 5.16 -21.81
C GLU A 54 17.62 6.44 -21.15
N PHE A 55 16.37 6.78 -21.43
CA PHE A 55 15.69 7.95 -20.91
C PHE A 55 14.42 7.51 -20.19
N SER A 56 14.10 8.19 -19.10
CA SER A 56 12.89 7.90 -18.33
C SER A 56 12.33 9.15 -17.67
N GLY A 57 11.07 9.06 -17.28
CA GLY A 57 10.41 10.10 -16.52
C GLY A 57 8.97 9.74 -16.17
N THR A 58 8.28 10.70 -15.58
CA THR A 58 6.87 10.56 -15.19
C THR A 58 6.05 11.69 -15.80
N ALA A 59 4.74 11.47 -15.96
CA ALA A 59 3.79 12.50 -16.40
C ALA A 59 2.43 12.26 -15.76
N SER A 60 1.63 13.33 -15.64
CA SER A 60 0.26 13.28 -15.13
C SER A 60 -0.79 12.92 -16.18
N SER A 61 -0.39 12.74 -17.44
CA SER A 61 -1.27 12.35 -18.54
C SER A 61 -0.57 11.42 -19.53
N LEU A 62 -1.33 10.53 -20.15
CA LEU A 62 -0.81 9.65 -21.22
C LEU A 62 -0.30 10.46 -22.41
N PHE A 63 -0.96 11.57 -22.74
CA PHE A 63 -0.54 12.45 -23.84
C PHE A 63 0.84 13.04 -23.57
N ASP A 64 1.06 13.58 -22.37
CA ASP A 64 2.36 14.15 -22.01
C ASP A 64 3.46 13.09 -21.93
N ALA A 65 3.15 11.90 -21.39
CA ALA A 65 4.08 10.78 -21.39
C ALA A 65 4.51 10.40 -22.81
N LYS A 66 3.56 10.25 -23.73
CA LYS A 66 3.83 9.97 -25.15
C LYS A 66 4.64 11.08 -25.80
N ARG A 67 4.27 12.34 -25.58
CA ARG A 67 4.99 13.49 -26.12
C ARG A 67 6.45 13.50 -25.67
N ARG A 68 6.70 13.33 -24.37
CA ARG A 68 8.05 13.32 -23.79
C ARG A 68 8.89 12.14 -24.30
N ALA A 69 8.31 10.94 -24.32
CA ALA A 69 8.95 9.75 -24.85
C ALA A 69 9.34 9.93 -26.34
N ASN A 70 8.45 10.52 -27.15
CA ASN A 70 8.74 10.76 -28.56
C ASN A 70 9.87 11.78 -28.74
N ILE A 71 9.90 12.86 -27.95
CA ILE A 71 10.94 13.90 -28.04
C ILE A 71 12.34 13.31 -27.83
N VAL A 72 12.52 12.48 -26.81
CA VAL A 72 13.85 11.89 -26.52
C VAL A 72 14.29 10.85 -27.56
N GLY A 73 13.34 10.26 -28.30
CA GLY A 73 13.61 9.31 -29.37
C GLY A 73 13.88 9.94 -30.75
N GLN A 74 13.67 11.25 -30.94
CA GLN A 74 13.68 11.87 -32.28
C GLN A 74 15.03 11.79 -33.01
N ASN A 75 16.15 11.74 -32.27
CA ASN A 75 17.50 11.80 -32.85
C ASN A 75 18.29 10.48 -32.72
N ALA A 76 17.62 9.39 -32.34
CA ALA A 76 18.26 8.10 -32.16
C ALA A 76 17.34 6.96 -32.60
N ILE A 77 17.93 5.79 -32.88
CA ILE A 77 17.14 4.59 -33.19
C ILE A 77 16.54 4.09 -31.87
N VAL A 78 15.20 4.09 -31.79
CA VAL A 78 14.45 3.59 -30.64
C VAL A 78 14.44 2.06 -30.67
N ILE A 79 15.00 1.45 -29.63
CA ILE A 79 15.04 0.00 -29.42
C ILE A 79 13.80 -0.44 -28.66
N GLU A 80 13.43 0.30 -27.62
CA GLU A 80 12.29 0.00 -26.78
C GLU A 80 11.63 1.30 -26.30
N GLN A 81 10.31 1.33 -26.29
CA GLN A 81 9.53 2.41 -25.68
C GLN A 81 8.40 1.80 -24.87
N LYS A 82 8.32 2.17 -23.59
CA LYS A 82 7.33 1.64 -22.66
C LYS A 82 6.69 2.78 -21.89
N ILE A 83 5.37 2.71 -21.74
CA ILE A 83 4.61 3.61 -20.87
C ILE A 83 3.76 2.74 -19.96
N THR A 84 3.90 2.90 -18.66
CA THR A 84 3.09 2.22 -17.66
C THR A 84 2.44 3.22 -16.73
N ASN A 85 1.19 2.96 -16.37
CA ASN A 85 0.42 3.78 -15.45
C ASN A 85 0.27 3.09 -14.09
N TYR A 86 0.13 3.89 -13.04
CA TYR A 86 -0.22 3.44 -11.70
C TYR A 86 -0.86 4.57 -10.89
N PHE A 87 -1.61 4.21 -9.87
CA PHE A 87 -2.26 5.15 -8.96
C PHE A 87 -1.42 5.40 -7.70
N ILE A 88 -1.36 6.65 -7.27
CA ILE A 88 -0.76 7.08 -5.99
C ILE A 88 -1.59 8.18 -5.34
N LEU A 89 -1.33 8.47 -4.07
CA LEU A 89 -1.84 9.67 -3.43
C LEU A 89 -1.06 10.89 -3.94
N LYS A 90 -1.76 12.01 -4.16
CA LYS A 90 -1.14 13.30 -4.51
C LYS A 90 -0.02 13.69 -3.53
N SER A 91 -0.23 13.45 -2.24
CA SER A 91 0.74 13.71 -1.17
C SER A 91 2.01 12.87 -1.28
N GLU A 92 1.97 11.73 -1.99
CA GLU A 92 3.08 10.80 -2.16
C GLU A 92 3.84 11.01 -3.49
N MET A 93 3.38 11.95 -4.34
CA MET A 93 3.95 12.19 -5.67
C MET A 93 5.44 12.58 -5.63
N GLN A 94 5.85 13.31 -4.59
CA GLN A 94 7.22 13.82 -4.44
C GLN A 94 8.13 12.89 -3.63
N SER A 95 7.59 11.82 -3.02
CA SER A 95 8.35 10.92 -2.16
C SER A 95 8.32 9.49 -2.69
N ASN A 96 9.35 9.11 -3.44
CA ASN A 96 9.56 7.72 -3.85
C ASN A 96 9.75 6.77 -2.65
N ASN A 97 10.12 7.31 -1.48
CA ASN A 97 10.25 6.53 -0.25
C ASN A 97 8.91 6.01 0.29
N ASN A 98 7.79 6.59 -0.16
CA ASN A 98 6.45 6.21 0.29
C ASN A 98 5.82 5.11 -0.57
N ARG A 99 6.52 4.58 -1.59
CA ARG A 99 6.05 3.51 -2.46
C ARG A 99 6.37 2.12 -1.88
N VAL A 100 5.93 1.88 -0.66
CA VAL A 100 6.29 0.66 0.11
C VAL A 100 5.38 -0.51 -0.27
N PHE A 101 4.09 -0.27 -0.45
CA PHE A 101 3.11 -1.31 -0.78
C PHE A 101 2.68 -1.16 -2.22
N PHE A 102 3.07 -2.10 -3.07
CA PHE A 102 2.49 -2.26 -4.40
C PHE A 102 1.15 -2.98 -4.27
N TRP A 103 0.14 -2.51 -4.98
CA TRP A 103 -1.16 -3.17 -5.02
C TRP A 103 -1.72 -3.22 -6.43
N GLU A 104 -2.54 -4.21 -6.68
CA GLU A 104 -3.32 -4.35 -7.90
C GLU A 104 -4.69 -4.94 -7.61
N VAL A 105 -5.67 -4.53 -8.40
CA VAL A 105 -7.06 -4.91 -8.26
C VAL A 105 -7.65 -5.20 -9.64
N ASN A 106 -8.31 -6.35 -9.75
CA ASN A 106 -9.13 -6.71 -10.89
C ASN A 106 -10.61 -6.58 -10.49
N THR A 107 -11.38 -6.04 -11.42
CA THR A 107 -12.84 -5.95 -11.35
C THR A 107 -13.39 -6.54 -12.63
N GLU A 108 -14.69 -6.80 -12.69
CA GLU A 108 -15.36 -7.21 -13.92
C GLU A 108 -15.18 -6.21 -15.06
N LYS A 109 -14.96 -4.93 -14.74
CA LYS A 109 -14.89 -3.82 -15.71
C LYS A 109 -13.45 -3.38 -16.03
N GLY A 110 -12.44 -4.00 -15.42
CA GLY A 110 -11.05 -3.67 -15.71
C GLY A 110 -10.08 -3.89 -14.55
N TYR A 111 -8.85 -3.44 -14.78
CA TYR A 111 -7.69 -3.62 -13.91
C TYR A 111 -7.10 -2.27 -13.50
N ALA A 112 -6.64 -2.18 -12.26
CA ALA A 112 -5.88 -1.04 -11.76
C ALA A 112 -4.73 -1.51 -10.87
N LYS A 113 -3.66 -0.71 -10.82
CA LYS A 113 -2.51 -0.95 -9.93
C LYS A 113 -1.98 0.37 -9.38
N GLY A 114 -1.30 0.30 -8.26
CA GLY A 114 -0.80 1.48 -7.58
C GLY A 114 0.22 1.19 -6.51
N PHE A 115 0.63 2.27 -5.84
CA PHE A 115 1.49 2.23 -4.68
C PHE A 115 0.86 2.97 -3.51
N SER A 116 1.23 2.57 -2.30
CA SER A 116 0.82 3.23 -1.06
C SER A 116 1.91 3.11 0.00
N SER A 117 1.92 4.04 0.95
CA SER A 117 2.83 4.01 2.10
C SER A 117 2.58 2.89 3.11
N ASN A 118 1.35 2.39 3.19
CA ASN A 118 0.97 1.31 4.11
C ASN A 118 -0.17 0.45 3.55
N GLU A 119 -0.36 -0.74 4.11
CA GLU A 119 -1.37 -1.71 3.67
C GLU A 119 -2.81 -1.17 3.79
N PHE A 120 -3.11 -0.38 4.82
CA PHE A 120 -4.44 0.22 5.02
C PHE A 120 -4.78 1.18 3.86
N ASN A 121 -3.85 2.06 3.51
CA ASN A 121 -3.98 2.97 2.37
C ASN A 121 -4.11 2.18 1.06
N ALA A 122 -3.35 1.11 0.87
CA ALA A 122 -3.46 0.25 -0.31
C ALA A 122 -4.88 -0.33 -0.46
N LYS A 123 -5.44 -0.91 0.61
CA LYS A 123 -6.82 -1.42 0.62
C LYS A 123 -7.82 -0.32 0.29
N LYS A 124 -7.73 0.83 0.95
CA LYS A 124 -8.63 1.95 0.73
C LYS A 124 -8.56 2.48 -0.70
N MET A 125 -7.37 2.63 -1.26
CA MET A 125 -7.16 3.08 -2.64
C MET A 125 -7.72 2.10 -3.67
N MET A 126 -7.52 0.79 -3.49
CA MET A 126 -8.10 -0.23 -4.36
C MET A 126 -9.63 -0.09 -4.42
N HIS A 127 -10.30 0.05 -3.27
CA HIS A 127 -11.75 0.23 -3.24
C HIS A 127 -12.23 1.54 -3.89
N LEU A 128 -11.47 2.63 -3.76
CA LEU A 128 -11.84 3.93 -4.35
C LEU A 128 -11.64 3.98 -5.87
N VAL A 129 -10.63 3.25 -6.37
CA VAL A 129 -10.28 3.19 -7.81
C VAL A 129 -11.11 2.14 -8.54
N ALA A 130 -11.46 1.03 -7.89
CA ALA A 130 -12.28 -0.03 -8.47
C ALA A 130 -13.59 0.51 -9.04
N LYS A 131 -13.92 0.09 -10.27
CA LYS A 131 -15.19 0.39 -10.93
C LYS A 131 -16.04 -0.88 -10.96
N GLY A 132 -16.88 -1.06 -9.94
CA GLY A 132 -17.68 -2.26 -9.76
C GLY A 132 -17.04 -3.24 -8.78
N ASP A 133 -17.53 -4.47 -8.77
CA ASP A 133 -17.14 -5.46 -7.78
C ASP A 133 -15.73 -5.98 -8.03
N ILE A 134 -14.98 -6.13 -6.94
CA ILE A 134 -13.60 -6.63 -6.96
C ILE A 134 -13.66 -8.15 -7.09
N THR A 135 -13.10 -8.67 -8.18
CA THR A 135 -13.02 -10.11 -8.44
C THR A 135 -11.76 -10.72 -7.84
N SER A 136 -10.65 -9.97 -7.83
CA SER A 136 -9.40 -10.36 -7.16
C SER A 136 -8.54 -9.14 -6.87
N TYR A 137 -7.66 -9.27 -5.88
CA TYR A 137 -6.67 -8.25 -5.55
C TYR A 137 -5.37 -8.88 -5.04
N ARG A 138 -4.28 -8.13 -5.14
CA ARG A 138 -2.96 -8.51 -4.60
C ARG A 138 -2.28 -7.28 -4.01
N ILE A 139 -1.66 -7.46 -2.83
CA ILE A 139 -0.82 -6.45 -2.17
C ILE A 139 0.54 -7.08 -1.90
N ILE A 140 1.60 -6.34 -2.20
CA ILE A 140 3.00 -6.76 -2.01
C ILE A 140 3.72 -5.64 -1.27
N GLU A 141 4.26 -5.96 -0.09
CA GLU A 141 5.15 -5.08 0.64
C GLU A 141 6.58 -5.20 0.09
N ASN A 142 7.16 -4.07 -0.32
CA ASN A 142 8.55 -3.97 -0.69
C ASN A 142 9.38 -3.61 0.54
N LYS A 143 9.90 -4.63 1.24
CA LYS A 143 10.83 -4.42 2.35
C LYS A 143 12.16 -3.91 1.80
N LYS A 144 12.48 -2.64 2.04
CA LYS A 144 13.86 -2.16 1.88
C LYS A 144 14.73 -2.96 2.85
N LYS A 145 15.67 -3.73 2.31
CA LYS A 145 16.72 -4.41 3.08
C LYS A 145 17.67 -3.40 3.71
#